data_AF-A0A9N9RFS3-F1
#
_entry.id   AF-A0A9N9RFS3-F1
#
_cell.length_a   1.000
_cell.length_b   1.000
_cell.length_c   1.000
_cell.angle_alpha   90.00
_cell.angle_beta   90.00
_cell.angle_gamma   90.00
#
_symmetry.space_group_name_H-M   'P 1'
#
loop_
_entity.id
_entity.type
_entity.pdbx_description
1 polymer ?
#
loop_
_entity_poly.entity_id
_entity_poly.type
_entity_poly.pdbx_seq_one_letter_code
_entity_poly.pdbx_strand_id
1 'polypeptide(L)'
;MDTKSDDIELSAQGTSNKPSDVVIKSGKSDLPERGSWASKLDFILSVIGLAIGLGNVWRFPYLCYKNGGGAFLIPYFLTLFLAGIPMFFMELAMGQMLTIGGLGVFKIAPIFKGIGYAAAVMSCWMNVYYIVILAWAIFYFFMSMRADVPWRNCDNYWNTATCVNPYDRKNLTCWSSPIDMSTYCTLNGKNVSKTLLSDPVKEFWEYDLTN
;
A
#
# COMPACT_ATOMS: atom_id res chain seq x y z
N MET A 1 10.89 50.83 8.56
CA MET A 1 12.18 51.52 8.78
C MET A 1 13.25 50.47 8.73
N ASP A 2 14.40 50.84 8.19
CA ASP A 2 15.66 50.06 8.10
C ASP A 2 15.90 49.33 6.77
N THR A 3 16.30 50.19 5.83
CA THR A 3 17.22 50.00 4.71
C THR A 3 18.50 49.22 5.04
N LYS A 4 18.93 48.33 4.12
CA LYS A 4 20.34 47.94 3.91
C LYS A 4 20.46 47.40 2.48
N SER A 5 20.77 48.24 1.50
CA SER A 5 22.10 48.46 0.89
C SER A 5 22.71 47.16 0.33
N ASP A 6 22.41 46.88 -0.94
CA ASP A 6 23.19 45.97 -1.78
C ASP A 6 24.04 46.83 -2.71
N ASP A 7 25.37 46.72 -2.53
CA ASP A 7 26.36 47.51 -3.24
C ASP A 7 26.42 47.12 -4.72
N ILE A 8 26.29 48.13 -5.60
CA ILE A 8 26.42 48.01 -7.05
C ILE A 8 27.90 48.11 -7.40
N GLU A 9 28.53 46.99 -7.74
CA GLU A 9 29.90 46.99 -8.28
C GLU A 9 29.84 47.32 -9.79
N LEU A 10 30.17 48.58 -10.11
CA LEU A 10 30.17 49.12 -11.46
C LEU A 10 31.58 49.00 -12.08
N SER A 11 31.88 47.90 -12.77
CA SER A 11 33.10 47.82 -13.59
C SER A 11 32.85 48.48 -14.95
N ALA A 12 33.37 49.69 -15.12
CA ALA A 12 33.34 50.39 -16.41
C ALA A 12 34.37 49.78 -17.38
N GLN A 13 33.89 49.25 -18.50
CA GLN A 13 34.70 49.06 -19.71
C GLN A 13 34.11 49.92 -20.83
N GLY A 14 34.97 50.74 -21.41
CA GLY A 14 34.59 51.87 -22.23
C GLY A 14 34.22 51.54 -23.68
N THR A 15 33.58 52.56 -24.25
CA THR A 15 33.49 52.97 -25.66
C THR A 15 32.53 52.24 -26.62
N SER A 16 31.53 53.03 -27.05
CA SER A 16 31.04 53.23 -28.44
C SER A 16 29.63 52.72 -28.81
N ASN A 17 28.67 53.65 -28.67
CA ASN A 17 27.53 53.95 -29.54
C ASN A 17 26.67 52.81 -30.16
N LYS A 18 25.56 52.47 -29.47
CA LYS A 18 24.19 52.26 -30.02
C LYS A 18 23.20 52.16 -28.85
N PRO A 19 21.90 52.53 -28.99
CA PRO A 19 20.98 52.50 -27.87
C PRO A 19 20.77 51.04 -27.45
N SER A 20 21.23 50.70 -26.26
CA SER A 20 21.01 49.41 -25.64
C SER A 20 19.54 49.36 -25.21
N ASP A 21 18.72 48.59 -25.92
CA ASP A 21 17.46 48.11 -25.35
C ASP A 21 17.81 47.39 -24.05
N VAL A 22 17.41 47.99 -22.93
CA VAL A 22 17.54 47.39 -21.60
C VAL A 22 16.60 46.19 -21.58
N VAL A 23 17.14 45.02 -21.93
CA VAL A 23 16.49 43.74 -21.68
C VAL A 23 16.44 43.56 -20.17
N ILE A 24 15.33 43.94 -19.55
CA ILE A 24 15.00 43.52 -18.20
C ILE A 24 14.83 42.00 -18.27
N LYS A 25 15.92 41.26 -17.98
CA LYS A 25 15.83 39.86 -17.60
C LYS A 25 15.07 39.82 -16.28
N SER A 26 13.74 39.76 -16.39
CA SER A 26 12.89 39.28 -15.31
C SER A 26 13.43 37.90 -14.96
N GLY A 27 14.01 37.77 -13.77
CA GLY A 27 14.43 36.49 -13.22
C GLY A 27 13.20 35.60 -13.06
N LYS A 28 12.83 34.90 -14.13
CA LYS A 28 12.00 33.71 -14.04
C LYS A 28 12.81 32.75 -13.19
N SER A 29 12.33 32.43 -12.00
CA SER A 29 12.74 31.21 -11.34
C SER A 29 12.51 30.08 -12.36
N ASP A 30 13.59 29.42 -12.77
CA ASP A 30 13.58 28.25 -13.65
C ASP A 30 12.90 27.09 -12.91
N LEU A 31 11.58 27.18 -12.75
CA LEU A 31 10.78 26.07 -12.27
C LEU A 31 10.79 25.01 -13.37
N PRO A 32 11.16 23.76 -13.06
CA PRO A 32 11.23 22.70 -14.07
C PRO A 32 9.86 22.52 -14.74
N GLU A 33 9.85 22.47 -16.07
CA GLU A 33 8.67 22.18 -16.86
C GLU A 33 8.15 20.77 -16.52
N ARG A 34 6.83 20.62 -16.41
CA ARG A 34 6.22 19.35 -16.02
C ARG A 34 6.47 18.28 -17.09
N GLY A 35 7.02 17.14 -16.67
CA GLY A 35 7.21 15.98 -17.54
C GLY A 35 5.89 15.46 -18.12
N SER A 36 5.92 15.04 -19.39
CA SER A 36 4.83 14.33 -20.05
C SER A 36 5.10 12.82 -20.07
N TRP A 37 4.05 12.02 -20.24
CA TRP A 37 4.19 10.57 -20.40
C TRP A 37 4.81 10.23 -21.75
N ALA A 38 5.76 9.30 -21.78
CA ALA A 38 6.41 8.85 -23.01
C ALA A 38 5.41 8.17 -23.96
N SER A 39 4.46 7.40 -23.42
CA SER A 39 3.37 6.80 -24.18
C SER A 39 2.05 6.73 -23.41
N LYS A 40 0.94 6.55 -24.15
CA LYS A 40 -0.38 6.29 -23.55
C LYS A 40 -0.42 4.98 -22.78
N LEU A 41 0.36 3.98 -23.20
CA LEU A 41 0.43 2.70 -22.53
C LEU A 41 1.12 2.83 -21.16
N ASP A 42 2.17 3.63 -21.05
CA ASP A 42 2.84 3.87 -19.76
C ASP A 42 1.89 4.49 -18.75
N PHE A 43 1.04 5.42 -19.21
CA PHE A 43 -0.01 5.99 -18.37
C PHE A 43 -1.02 4.94 -17.93
N ILE A 44 -1.55 4.12 -18.85
CA ILE A 44 -2.53 3.08 -18.53
C ILE A 44 -1.94 2.04 -17.58
N LEU A 45 -0.71 1.58 -17.82
CA LEU A 45 -0.01 0.61 -16.98
C LEU A 45 0.25 1.18 -15.58
N SER A 46 0.61 2.46 -15.47
CA SER A 46 0.78 3.13 -14.18
C SER A 46 -0.53 3.18 -13.40
N VAL A 47 -1.64 3.47 -14.08
CA VAL A 47 -2.98 3.51 -13.47
C VAL A 47 -3.45 2.12 -13.04
N ILE A 48 -3.22 1.09 -13.87
CA ILE A 48 -3.54 -0.30 -13.52
C ILE A 48 -2.69 -0.76 -12.33
N GLY A 49 -1.40 -0.41 -12.30
CA GLY A 49 -0.51 -0.70 -11.18
C GLY A 49 -0.96 -0.04 -9.87
N LEU A 50 -1.54 1.17 -9.95
CA LEU A 50 -2.17 1.82 -8.78
C LEU A 50 -3.48 1.14 -8.37
N ALA A 51 -4.27 0.65 -9.32
CA ALA A 51 -5.57 0.04 -9.06
C ALA A 51 -5.49 -1.40 -8.52
N ILE A 52 -4.46 -2.16 -8.90
CA ILE A 52 -4.25 -3.55 -8.47
C ILE A 52 -3.35 -3.58 -7.24
N GLY A 53 -3.96 -3.78 -6.06
CA GLY A 53 -3.23 -3.96 -4.80
C GLY A 53 -3.35 -5.37 -4.21
N LEU A 54 -2.49 -5.69 -3.24
CA LEU A 54 -2.55 -6.92 -2.43
C LEU A 54 -3.92 -7.15 -1.80
N GLY A 55 -4.63 -6.07 -1.46
CA GLY A 55 -6.01 -6.12 -0.96
C GLY A 55 -6.98 -6.81 -1.91
N ASN A 56 -6.81 -6.68 -3.23
CA ASN A 56 -7.69 -7.34 -4.20
C ASN A 56 -7.49 -8.86 -4.21
N VAL A 57 -6.30 -9.35 -3.85
CA VAL A 57 -5.96 -10.78 -3.87
C VAL A 57 -6.54 -11.53 -2.68
N TRP A 58 -6.44 -10.99 -1.46
CA TRP A 58 -6.93 -11.69 -0.26
C TRP A 58 -8.27 -11.15 0.26
N ARG A 59 -8.54 -9.85 0.13
CA ARG A 59 -9.63 -9.21 0.90
C ARG A 59 -10.93 -9.37 0.16
N PHE A 60 -10.89 -9.21 -1.16
CA PHE A 60 -12.06 -9.38 -1.99
C PHE A 60 -12.61 -10.81 -1.90
N PRO A 61 -11.81 -11.89 -2.08
CA PRO A 61 -12.32 -13.26 -1.91
C PRO A 61 -12.82 -13.53 -0.49
N TYR A 62 -12.10 -13.03 0.53
CA TYR A 62 -12.51 -13.19 1.92
C TYR A 62 -13.85 -12.53 2.23
N LEU A 63 -14.08 -11.29 1.75
CA LEU A 63 -15.36 -10.59 1.92
C LEU A 63 -16.48 -11.27 1.13
N CYS A 64 -16.21 -11.70 -0.10
CA CYS A 64 -17.20 -12.45 -0.89
C CYS A 64 -17.63 -13.70 -0.13
N TYR A 65 -16.67 -14.50 0.36
CA TYR A 65 -16.97 -15.73 1.10
C TYR A 65 -17.79 -15.45 2.38
N LYS A 66 -17.42 -14.42 3.16
CA LYS A 66 -18.11 -14.08 4.40
C LYS A 66 -19.53 -13.52 4.19
N ASN A 67 -19.77 -12.82 3.08
CA ASN A 67 -21.03 -12.11 2.80
C ASN A 67 -21.96 -12.85 1.82
N GLY A 68 -21.94 -14.19 1.81
CA GLY A 68 -22.87 -14.99 0.99
C GLY A 68 -22.37 -15.30 -0.43
N GLY A 69 -21.04 -15.32 -0.63
CA GLY A 69 -20.40 -15.74 -1.87
C GLY A 69 -20.77 -14.87 -3.06
N GLY A 70 -21.38 -15.47 -4.08
CA GLY A 70 -21.75 -14.78 -5.32
C GLY A 70 -22.83 -13.71 -5.14
N ALA A 71 -23.67 -13.78 -4.10
CA ALA A 71 -24.70 -12.76 -3.86
C ALA A 71 -24.11 -11.39 -3.52
N PHE A 72 -22.91 -11.35 -2.92
CA PHE A 72 -22.17 -10.12 -2.63
C PHE A 72 -21.75 -9.35 -3.89
N LEU A 73 -21.69 -10.02 -5.05
CA LEU A 73 -21.29 -9.38 -6.31
C LEU A 73 -22.33 -8.37 -6.81
N ILE A 74 -23.62 -8.56 -6.51
CA ILE A 74 -24.70 -7.67 -6.94
C ILE A 74 -24.52 -6.25 -6.37
N PRO A 75 -24.44 -6.05 -5.03
CA PRO A 75 -24.18 -4.73 -4.47
C PRO A 75 -22.77 -4.21 -4.80
N TYR A 76 -21.79 -5.11 -4.98
CA TYR A 76 -20.44 -4.73 -5.40
C TYR A 76 -20.43 -4.05 -6.77
N PHE A 77 -21.04 -4.66 -7.79
CA PHE A 77 -21.10 -4.05 -9.13
C PHE A 77 -21.98 -2.80 -9.15
N LEU A 78 -23.09 -2.78 -8.40
CA LEU A 78 -23.94 -1.60 -8.31
C LEU A 78 -23.19 -0.39 -7.74
N THR A 79 -22.45 -0.58 -6.64
CA THR A 79 -21.62 0.50 -6.06
C THR A 79 -20.42 0.85 -6.94
N LEU A 80 -19.85 -0.12 -7.66
CA LEU A 80 -18.77 0.12 -8.63
C LEU A 80 -19.23 1.03 -9.77
N PHE A 81 -20.38 0.74 -10.40
CA PHE A 81 -20.87 1.54 -11.52
C PHE A 81 -21.46 2.90 -11.09
N LEU A 82 -22.13 2.95 -9.94
CA LEU A 82 -22.78 4.19 -9.48
C LEU A 82 -21.84 5.16 -8.75
N ALA A 83 -20.84 4.66 -8.03
CA ALA A 83 -19.94 5.48 -7.22
C ALA A 83 -18.46 5.31 -7.60
N GLY A 84 -17.99 4.07 -7.77
CA GLY A 84 -16.59 3.79 -8.04
C GLY A 84 -16.06 4.41 -9.33
N ILE A 85 -16.66 4.06 -10.46
CA ILE A 85 -16.27 4.56 -11.79
C ILE A 85 -16.42 6.08 -11.91
N PRO A 86 -17.56 6.69 -11.50
CA PRO A 86 -17.69 8.15 -11.54
C PRO A 86 -16.66 8.88 -10.69
N MET A 87 -16.38 8.39 -9.47
CA MET A 87 -15.39 9.00 -8.58
C MET A 87 -13.97 8.91 -9.17
N PHE A 88 -13.61 7.75 -9.70
CA PHE A 88 -12.33 7.54 -10.35
C PHE A 88 -12.14 8.42 -11.59
N PHE A 89 -13.17 8.52 -12.44
CA PHE A 89 -13.13 9.38 -13.63
C PHE A 89 -13.02 10.87 -13.25
N MET A 90 -13.77 11.30 -12.23
CA MET A 90 -13.70 12.67 -11.71
C MET A 90 -12.29 13.02 -11.23
N GLU A 91 -11.64 12.12 -10.48
CA GLU A 91 -10.28 12.32 -9.98
C GLU A 91 -9.26 12.40 -11.12
N LEU A 92 -9.34 11.49 -12.10
CA LEU A 92 -8.47 11.52 -13.28
C LEU A 92 -8.69 12.79 -14.11
N ALA A 93 -9.93 13.18 -14.40
CA ALA A 93 -10.25 14.38 -15.16
C ALA A 93 -9.71 15.63 -14.46
N MET A 94 -9.91 15.74 -13.13
CA MET A 94 -9.39 16.83 -12.33
C MET A 94 -7.85 16.89 -12.34
N GLY A 95 -7.18 15.74 -12.22
CA GLY A 95 -5.72 15.66 -12.30
C GLY A 95 -5.15 16.05 -13.67
N GLN A 96 -5.85 15.69 -14.75
CA GLN A 96 -5.45 16.07 -16.12
C GLN A 96 -5.69 17.56 -16.41
N MET A 97 -6.83 18.11 -15.98
CA MET A 97 -7.18 19.52 -16.24
C MET A 97 -6.32 20.51 -15.46
N LEU A 98 -6.02 20.20 -14.20
CA LEU A 98 -5.33 21.15 -13.33
C LEU A 98 -3.82 21.12 -13.49
N THR A 99 -3.27 20.02 -14.01
CA THR A 99 -1.82 19.83 -14.28
C THR A 99 -0.89 20.13 -13.10
N ILE A 100 -1.45 20.26 -11.89
CA ILE A 100 -0.77 20.53 -10.63
C ILE A 100 -0.83 19.27 -9.75
N GLY A 101 0.18 19.07 -8.90
CA GLY A 101 0.21 17.93 -7.98
C GLY A 101 -1.00 17.93 -7.03
N GLY A 102 -1.33 16.78 -6.45
CA GLY A 102 -2.54 16.60 -5.61
C GLY A 102 -2.66 17.58 -4.42
N LEU A 103 -1.54 18.08 -3.89
CA LEU A 103 -1.52 19.14 -2.87
C LEU A 103 -1.87 20.54 -3.42
N GLY A 104 -1.59 20.78 -4.71
CA GLY A 104 -1.88 22.03 -5.40
C GLY A 104 -3.31 22.13 -5.93
N VAL A 105 -3.99 21.00 -6.15
CA VAL A 105 -5.37 20.91 -6.67
C VAL A 105 -6.35 21.73 -5.83
N PHE A 106 -6.18 21.74 -4.51
CA PHE A 106 -7.04 22.48 -3.58
C PHE A 106 -6.79 24.00 -3.56
N LYS A 107 -5.94 24.56 -4.43
CA LYS A 107 -5.84 26.02 -4.62
C LYS A 107 -7.09 26.65 -5.23
N ILE A 108 -7.94 25.86 -5.90
CA ILE A 108 -9.22 26.32 -6.48
C ILE A 108 -10.25 26.63 -5.38
N ALA A 109 -10.23 25.85 -4.30
CA ALA A 109 -11.14 25.99 -3.17
C ALA A 109 -10.31 25.94 -1.87
N PRO A 110 -9.82 27.09 -1.37
CA PRO A 110 -8.89 27.14 -0.25
C PRO A 110 -9.46 26.57 1.06
N ILE A 111 -10.79 26.50 1.18
CA ILE A 111 -11.47 25.83 2.31
C ILE A 111 -11.17 24.32 2.38
N PHE A 112 -10.89 23.69 1.23
CA PHE A 112 -10.57 22.27 1.13
C PHE A 112 -9.06 21.99 1.13
N LYS A 113 -8.21 22.99 1.38
CA LYS A 113 -6.75 22.82 1.42
C LYS A 113 -6.31 21.78 2.47
N GLY A 114 -7.05 21.65 3.57
CA GLY A 114 -6.82 20.63 4.59
C GLY A 114 -6.98 19.19 4.09
N ILE A 115 -7.85 18.95 3.10
CA ILE A 115 -8.07 17.62 2.51
C ILE A 115 -6.79 17.14 1.80
N GLY A 116 -6.09 18.02 1.09
CA GLY A 116 -4.83 17.67 0.44
C GLY A 116 -3.76 17.23 1.43
N TYR A 117 -3.58 17.97 2.53
CA TYR A 117 -2.62 17.59 3.57
C TYR A 117 -3.02 16.27 4.25
N ALA A 118 -4.30 16.08 4.56
CA ALA A 118 -4.79 14.82 5.11
C ALA A 118 -4.53 13.64 4.16
N ALA A 119 -4.81 13.80 2.86
CA ALA A 119 -4.54 12.77 1.86
C ALA A 119 -3.03 12.44 1.75
N ALA A 120 -2.15 13.43 1.84
CA ALA A 120 -0.71 13.21 1.83
C ALA A 120 -0.21 12.47 3.08
N VAL A 121 -0.70 12.82 4.27
CA VAL A 121 -0.38 12.11 5.52
C VAL A 121 -0.89 10.66 5.47
N MET A 122 -2.12 10.45 5.03
CA MET A 122 -2.69 9.12 4.86
C MET A 122 -1.90 8.28 3.84
N SER A 123 -1.49 8.89 2.73
CA SER A 123 -0.62 8.24 1.74
C SER A 123 0.75 7.87 2.33
N CYS A 124 1.35 8.74 3.14
CA CYS A 124 2.61 8.46 3.83
C CYS A 124 2.47 7.25 4.77
N TRP A 125 1.43 7.23 5.63
CA TRP A 125 1.18 6.10 6.52
C TRP A 125 0.92 4.80 5.76
N MET A 126 0.14 4.87 4.68
CA MET A 126 -0.13 3.72 3.83
C MET A 126 1.16 3.18 3.23
N ASN A 127 2.04 4.04 2.72
CA ASN A 127 3.33 3.63 2.17
C ASN A 127 4.18 2.90 3.21
N VAL A 128 4.31 3.44 4.43
CA VAL A 128 5.07 2.80 5.52
C VAL A 128 4.53 1.42 5.87
N TYR A 129 3.20 1.26 5.92
CA TYR A 129 2.59 -0.04 6.17
C TYR A 129 2.86 -1.02 5.01
N TYR A 130 2.69 -0.57 3.76
CA TYR A 130 2.86 -1.44 2.59
C TYR A 130 4.30 -1.90 2.36
N ILE A 131 5.30 -1.05 2.61
CA ILE A 131 6.72 -1.46 2.48
C ILE A 131 7.08 -2.59 3.45
N VAL A 132 6.51 -2.61 4.67
CA VAL A 132 6.74 -3.68 5.64
C VAL A 132 6.14 -5.00 5.15
N ILE A 133 4.90 -4.96 4.65
CA ILE A 133 4.24 -6.15 4.07
C ILE A 133 5.02 -6.68 2.86
N LEU A 134 5.52 -5.80 1.98
CA LEU A 134 6.34 -6.19 0.84
C LEU A 134 7.69 -6.78 1.28
N ALA A 135 8.32 -6.23 2.31
CA ALA A 135 9.56 -6.78 2.86
C ALA A 135 9.35 -8.21 3.37
N TRP A 136 8.26 -8.46 4.09
CA TRP A 136 7.89 -9.82 4.50
C TRP A 136 7.61 -10.73 3.31
N ALA A 137 6.88 -10.27 2.30
CA ALA A 137 6.62 -11.08 1.10
C ALA A 137 7.92 -11.49 0.37
N ILE A 138 8.88 -10.57 0.25
CA ILE A 138 10.19 -10.84 -0.34
C ILE A 138 11.00 -11.83 0.53
N PHE A 139 10.97 -11.67 1.85
CA PHE A 139 11.63 -12.60 2.77
C PHE A 139 11.09 -14.03 2.61
N TYR A 140 9.76 -14.19 2.65
CA TYR A 140 9.11 -15.50 2.43
C TYR A 140 9.38 -16.05 1.02
N PHE A 141 9.46 -15.19 0.01
CA PHE A 141 9.82 -15.58 -1.35
C PHE A 141 11.20 -16.23 -1.41
N PHE A 142 12.23 -15.59 -0.84
CA PHE A 142 13.58 -16.18 -0.82
C PHE A 142 13.67 -17.42 0.05
N MET A 143 12.97 -17.46 1.19
CA MET A 143 12.89 -18.65 2.04
C MET A 143 12.21 -19.83 1.35
N SER A 144 11.28 -19.57 0.43
CA SER A 144 10.60 -20.60 -0.36
C SER A 144 11.48 -21.27 -1.42
N MET A 145 12.64 -20.69 -1.75
CA MET A 145 13.59 -21.29 -2.70
C MET A 145 14.41 -22.44 -2.09
N ARG A 146 14.30 -22.69 -0.78
CA ARG A 146 14.93 -23.84 -0.11
C ARG A 146 14.22 -25.13 -0.51
N ALA A 147 14.95 -26.24 -0.57
CA ALA A 147 14.40 -27.56 -0.89
C ALA A 147 13.30 -27.97 0.10
N ASP A 148 13.53 -27.72 1.39
CA ASP A 148 12.54 -27.86 2.45
C ASP A 148 12.26 -26.48 3.07
N VAL A 149 10.98 -26.06 2.99
CA VAL A 149 10.54 -24.80 3.59
C VAL A 149 10.37 -24.96 5.10
N PRO A 150 10.78 -23.98 5.92
CA PRO A 150 10.83 -24.14 7.37
C PRO A 150 9.45 -24.28 8.02
N TRP A 151 8.40 -23.74 7.38
CA TRP A 151 7.01 -23.88 7.83
C TRP A 151 6.30 -25.13 7.29
N ARG A 152 7.03 -26.10 6.70
CA ARG A 152 6.45 -27.33 6.15
C ARG A 152 5.97 -28.28 7.25
N ASN A 153 6.80 -28.52 8.25
CA ASN A 153 6.61 -29.53 9.29
C ASN A 153 6.67 -28.92 10.69
N CYS A 154 6.23 -29.69 11.68
CA CYS A 154 6.31 -29.32 13.10
C CYS A 154 7.67 -29.71 13.75
N ASP A 155 8.64 -30.21 12.99
CA ASP A 155 9.93 -30.71 13.50
C ASP A 155 11.04 -29.64 13.59
N ASN A 156 10.70 -28.43 14.06
CA ASN A 156 11.66 -27.35 14.29
C ASN A 156 11.80 -27.06 15.78
N TYR A 157 12.94 -26.48 16.17
CA TYR A 157 13.24 -26.19 17.58
C TYR A 157 12.34 -25.12 18.22
N TRP A 158 11.73 -24.26 17.40
CA TRP A 158 10.78 -23.23 17.86
C TRP A 158 9.34 -23.73 17.99
N ASN A 159 9.04 -24.94 17.53
CA ASN A 159 7.66 -25.42 17.49
C ASN A 159 7.19 -25.96 18.85
N THR A 160 5.91 -25.76 19.14
CA THR A 160 5.27 -26.22 20.39
C THR A 160 4.77 -27.66 20.24
N ALA A 161 4.59 -28.37 21.37
CA ALA A 161 4.00 -29.70 21.41
C ALA A 161 2.54 -29.78 20.89
N THR A 162 1.89 -28.64 20.65
CA THR A 162 0.54 -28.50 20.09
C THR A 162 0.53 -28.19 18.59
N CYS A 163 1.70 -28.07 17.96
CA CYS A 163 1.84 -27.86 16.52
C CYS A 163 1.36 -29.11 15.77
N VAL A 164 0.45 -28.91 14.82
CA VAL A 164 0.01 -29.97 13.92
C VAL A 164 -0.08 -29.44 12.49
N ASN A 165 0.42 -30.22 11.54
CA ASN A 165 0.31 -29.90 10.14
C ASN A 165 -1.17 -29.90 9.67
N PRO A 166 -1.62 -28.93 8.87
CA PRO A 166 -2.96 -28.93 8.29
C PRO A 166 -3.39 -30.25 7.62
N TYR A 167 -2.44 -30.99 7.02
CA TYR A 167 -2.73 -32.28 6.39
C TYR A 167 -3.06 -33.36 7.44
N ASP A 168 -2.28 -33.45 8.51
CA ASP A 168 -2.47 -34.41 9.59
C ASP A 168 -3.63 -34.02 10.51
N ARG A 169 -3.94 -32.72 10.59
CA ARG A 169 -5.03 -32.19 11.42
C ARG A 169 -6.38 -32.79 11.04
N LYS A 170 -6.58 -33.16 9.76
CA LYS A 170 -7.80 -33.82 9.28
C LYS A 170 -7.92 -35.28 9.75
N ASN A 171 -6.80 -35.93 10.05
CA ASN A 171 -6.75 -37.32 10.47
C ASN A 171 -6.84 -37.49 12.00
N LEU A 172 -6.84 -36.39 12.76
CA LEU A 172 -6.99 -36.42 14.21
C LEU A 172 -8.40 -36.87 14.62
N THR A 173 -8.48 -37.71 15.64
CA THR A 173 -9.73 -38.05 16.30
C THR A 173 -10.16 -36.89 17.19
N CYS A 174 -11.19 -36.15 16.77
CA CYS A 174 -11.76 -35.04 17.54
C CYS A 174 -13.21 -35.34 17.96
N TRP A 175 -13.57 -34.93 19.18
CA TRP A 175 -14.92 -35.04 19.73
C TRP A 175 -15.32 -33.74 20.43
N SER A 176 -16.62 -33.49 20.51
CA SER A 176 -17.16 -32.33 21.23
C SER A 176 -17.55 -32.75 22.65
N SER A 177 -17.10 -31.99 23.64
CA SER A 177 -17.51 -32.18 25.03
C SER A 177 -18.96 -31.70 25.21
N PRO A 178 -19.86 -32.51 25.80
CA PRO A 178 -21.23 -32.09 26.09
C PRO A 178 -21.33 -30.98 27.14
N ILE A 179 -20.26 -30.77 27.92
CA ILE A 179 -20.25 -29.87 29.09
C ILE A 179 -20.01 -28.42 28.66
N ASP A 180 -18.96 -28.18 27.87
CA ASP A 180 -18.50 -26.83 27.50
C ASP A 180 -18.72 -26.50 26.01
N MET A 181 -19.30 -27.43 25.23
CA MET A 181 -19.46 -27.33 23.77
C MET A 181 -18.13 -27.15 23.01
N SER A 182 -17.00 -27.31 23.70
CA SER A 182 -15.66 -27.24 23.15
C SER A 182 -15.29 -28.54 22.45
N THR A 183 -14.51 -28.42 21.37
CA THR A 183 -14.02 -29.58 20.62
C THR A 183 -12.61 -29.92 21.09
N TYR A 184 -12.38 -31.18 21.46
CA TYR A 184 -11.06 -31.70 21.83
C TYR A 184 -10.59 -32.67 20.74
N CYS A 185 -9.28 -32.74 20.54
CA CYS A 185 -8.62 -33.65 19.60
C CYS A 185 -7.51 -34.42 20.31
N THR A 186 -7.33 -35.70 19.97
CA THR A 186 -6.27 -36.52 20.54
C THR A 186 -4.97 -36.29 19.75
N LEU A 187 -3.97 -35.70 20.39
CA LEU A 187 -2.64 -35.46 19.84
C LEU A 187 -1.61 -36.18 20.71
N ASN A 188 -0.80 -37.07 20.13
CA ASN A 188 0.26 -37.81 20.85
C ASN A 188 -0.24 -38.48 22.15
N GLY A 189 -1.47 -39.01 22.14
CA GLY A 189 -2.10 -39.65 23.29
C GLY A 189 -2.65 -38.70 24.37
N LYS A 190 -2.60 -37.38 24.15
CA LYS A 190 -3.19 -36.36 25.04
C LYS A 190 -4.38 -35.68 24.38
N ASN A 191 -5.37 -35.32 25.20
CA ASN A 191 -6.57 -34.62 24.73
C ASN A 191 -6.33 -33.11 24.80
N VAL A 192 -6.34 -32.44 23.65
CA VAL A 192 -6.05 -31.00 23.52
C VAL A 192 -7.27 -30.30 22.92
N SER A 193 -7.60 -29.10 23.42
CA SER A 193 -8.67 -28.29 22.83
C SER A 193 -8.31 -27.88 21.40
N LYS A 194 -9.28 -27.94 20.48
CA LYS A 194 -9.15 -27.53 19.07
C LYS A 194 -8.64 -26.10 18.91
N THR A 195 -8.97 -25.21 19.85
CA THR A 195 -8.53 -23.81 19.84
C THR A 195 -7.05 -23.62 20.18
N LEU A 196 -6.43 -24.61 20.83
CA LEU A 196 -5.02 -24.58 21.21
C LEU A 196 -4.12 -25.19 20.13
N LEU A 197 -4.68 -25.89 19.15
CA LEU A 197 -3.89 -26.40 18.02
C LEU A 197 -3.36 -25.24 17.19
N SER A 198 -2.05 -25.26 16.95
CA SER A 198 -1.29 -24.32 16.14
C SER A 198 -0.84 -24.98 14.85
N ASP A 199 -0.62 -24.17 13.82
CA ASP A 199 -0.11 -24.61 12.52
C ASP A 199 1.37 -24.19 12.38
N PRO A 200 2.23 -24.98 11.70
CA PRO A 200 3.66 -24.69 11.59
C PRO A 200 3.96 -23.33 10.93
N VAL A 201 3.09 -22.87 10.02
CA VAL A 201 3.17 -21.54 9.40
C VAL A 201 2.97 -20.42 10.43
N LYS A 202 2.02 -20.61 11.36
CA LYS A 202 1.70 -19.62 12.39
C LYS A 202 2.81 -19.53 13.42
N GLU A 203 3.33 -20.67 13.87
CA GLU A 203 4.44 -20.69 14.84
C GLU A 203 5.73 -20.15 14.23
N PHE A 204 6.02 -20.46 12.97
CA PHE A 204 7.15 -19.86 12.25
C PHE A 204 7.03 -18.32 12.20
N TRP A 205 5.84 -17.81 11.87
CA TRP A 205 5.57 -16.38 11.84
C TRP A 205 5.74 -15.71 13.21
N GLU A 206 5.24 -16.34 14.28
CA GLU A 206 5.37 -15.82 15.65
C GLU A 206 6.82 -15.85 16.14
N TYR A 207 7.57 -16.89 15.81
CA TYR A 207 8.98 -17.02 16.18
C TYR A 207 9.86 -15.93 15.53
N ASP A 208 9.66 -15.68 14.23
CA ASP A 208 10.48 -14.73 13.45
C ASP A 208 10.13 -13.26 13.76
N LEU A 209 8.92 -12.99 14.27
CA LEU A 209 8.55 -11.65 14.75
C LEU A 209 9.06 -11.33 16.16
N THR A 210 9.41 -12.35 16.95
CA THR A 210 9.77 -12.19 18.37
C THR A 210 11.27 -12.22 18.65
N ASN A 211 12.10 -12.62 17.68
CA ASN A 211 13.57 -12.62 17.76
C ASN A 211 14.19 -11.75 16.67
#